data_AF-Q9L5F1-F1
#
_entry.id   AF-Q9L5F1-F1
#
_cell.length_a   1.000
_cell.length_b   1.000
_cell.length_c   1.000
_cell.angle_alpha   90.00
_cell.angle_beta   90.00
_cell.angle_gamma   90.00
#
_symmetry.space_group_name_H-M   'P 1'
#
loop_
_entity.id
_entity.type
_entity.pdbx_description
1 polymer ?
#
loop_
_entity_poly.entity_id
_entity_poly.type
_entity_poly.pdbx_seq_one_letter_code
_entity_poly.pdbx_strand_id
1 'polypeptide(L)'
;MITDVWKYRGKSINMAGYTFSEYSYTRRITDELSLHISLKEDDFEEQLTDCYMDETTLPSGKVVLRRNNESIIGIYEGYASKSYFPMVANVRVLDTDGEVVTELYQGVNVSELAGGRIKIHDRQELISEVFANLREFIPASEGKIFDAA
;
A
#
# COMPACT_ATOMS: atom_id res chain seq x y z
N MET A 1 11.50 6.61 -23.39
CA MET A 1 10.86 5.40 -22.84
C MET A 1 12.00 4.51 -22.33
N ILE A 2 12.43 4.75 -21.09
CA ILE A 2 13.53 3.99 -20.48
C ILE A 2 12.87 2.81 -19.76
N THR A 3 12.97 1.62 -20.35
CA THR A 3 12.64 0.37 -19.67
C THR A 3 13.84 -0.03 -18.83
N ASP A 4 13.90 0.41 -17.57
CA ASP A 4 14.93 -0.01 -16.64
C ASP A 4 14.65 -1.46 -16.19
N VAL A 5 15.27 -2.41 -16.89
CA VAL A 5 15.20 -3.84 -16.54
C VAL A 5 16.22 -4.13 -15.45
N TRP A 6 15.79 -4.12 -14.19
CA TRP A 6 16.62 -4.52 -13.06
C TRP A 6 16.69 -6.06 -12.96
N LYS A 7 17.92 -6.60 -12.96
CA LYS A 7 18.21 -8.02 -12.65
C LYS A 7 18.96 -8.10 -11.33
N TYR A 8 18.30 -8.51 -10.26
CA TYR A 8 18.95 -8.86 -9.00
C TYR A 8 18.80 -10.37 -8.76
N ARG A 9 19.91 -11.06 -8.46
CA ARG A 9 19.95 -12.52 -8.21
C ARG A 9 19.22 -13.39 -9.25
N GLY A 10 19.28 -13.01 -10.54
CA GLY A 10 18.68 -13.77 -11.64
C GLY A 10 17.15 -13.64 -11.78
N LYS A 11 16.49 -12.80 -10.96
CA LYS A 11 15.06 -12.49 -11.11
C LYS A 11 14.88 -11.15 -11.80
N SER A 12 14.03 -11.11 -12.83
CA SER A 12 13.61 -9.87 -13.48
C SER A 12 12.64 -9.14 -12.55
N ILE A 13 13.06 -7.98 -12.02
CA ILE A 13 12.23 -7.08 -11.21
C ILE A 13 11.43 -6.22 -12.19
N ASN A 14 10.52 -6.85 -12.93
CA ASN A 14 9.74 -6.16 -13.96
C ASN A 14 8.27 -6.16 -13.55
N MET A 15 7.67 -4.97 -13.46
CA MET A 15 6.23 -4.70 -13.37
C MET A 15 5.43 -5.27 -12.19
N ALA A 16 6.04 -5.81 -11.13
CA ALA A 16 5.29 -6.41 -10.03
C ALA A 16 4.33 -5.41 -9.31
N GLY A 17 4.67 -4.11 -9.28
CA GLY A 17 3.81 -3.05 -8.72
C GLY A 17 2.48 -2.87 -9.47
N TYR A 18 2.50 -2.98 -10.80
CA TYR A 18 1.33 -2.78 -11.66
C TYR A 18 0.21 -3.81 -11.47
N THR A 19 0.48 -4.93 -10.79
CA THR A 19 -0.53 -5.99 -10.60
C THR A 19 -1.47 -5.71 -9.41
N PHE A 20 -1.10 -4.81 -8.50
CA PHE A 20 -1.85 -4.60 -7.24
C PHE A 20 -2.71 -3.34 -7.20
N SER A 21 -2.52 -2.42 -8.15
CA SER A 21 -3.28 -1.17 -8.26
C SER A 21 -4.77 -1.35 -8.59
N GLU A 22 -5.19 -2.57 -8.93
CA GLU A 22 -6.59 -2.92 -9.23
C GLU A 22 -7.37 -3.42 -8.01
N TYR A 23 -6.72 -3.59 -6.85
CA TYR A 23 -7.42 -4.08 -5.67
C TYR A 23 -8.42 -3.04 -5.15
N SER A 24 -9.68 -3.47 -5.08
CA SER A 24 -10.76 -2.73 -4.41
C SER A 24 -11.60 -3.69 -3.57
N TYR A 25 -12.06 -3.19 -2.43
CA TYR A 25 -12.91 -3.89 -1.50
C TYR A 25 -14.01 -2.96 -1.02
N THR A 26 -15.25 -3.46 -1.06
CA THR A 26 -16.42 -2.74 -0.55
C THR A 26 -17.17 -3.60 0.44
N ARG A 27 -17.59 -3.00 1.54
CA ARG A 27 -18.44 -3.66 2.54
C ARG A 27 -19.42 -2.69 3.15
N ARG A 28 -20.68 -3.11 3.26
CA ARG A 28 -21.69 -2.39 4.03
C ARG A 28 -21.32 -2.39 5.53
N ILE A 29 -21.36 -1.21 6.15
CA ILE A 29 -21.18 -1.03 7.61
C ILE A 29 -22.57 -1.02 8.27
N THR A 30 -23.47 -0.17 7.77
CA THR A 30 -24.88 -0.04 8.18
C THR A 30 -25.77 0.09 6.95
N ASP A 31 -27.08 0.20 7.11
CA ASP A 31 -27.97 0.46 5.98
C ASP A 31 -27.71 1.82 5.31
N GLU A 32 -27.04 2.73 6.02
CA GLU A 32 -26.75 4.09 5.57
C GLU A 32 -25.29 4.27 5.10
N LEU A 33 -24.37 3.40 5.52
CA LEU A 33 -22.93 3.57 5.33
C LEU A 33 -22.24 2.36 4.71
N SER A 34 -21.30 2.62 3.81
CA SER A 34 -20.44 1.62 3.20
C SER A 34 -18.96 1.99 3.28
N LEU A 35 -18.12 0.99 3.56
CA LEU A 35 -16.67 1.11 3.57
C LEU A 35 -16.12 0.70 2.20
N HIS A 36 -15.26 1.54 1.64
CA HIS A 36 -14.52 1.29 0.41
C HIS A 36 -13.02 1.37 0.69
N ILE A 37 -12.28 0.33 0.34
CA ILE A 37 -10.82 0.27 0.45
C ILE A 37 -10.27 0.05 -0.95
N SER A 38 -9.31 0.86 -1.37
CA SER A 38 -8.55 0.63 -2.60
C SER A 38 -7.06 0.79 -2.32
N LEU A 39 -6.24 0.07 -3.10
CA LEU A 39 -4.79 0.15 -3.01
C LEU A 39 -4.24 0.79 -4.27
N LYS A 40 -3.29 1.70 -4.10
CA LYS A 40 -2.49 2.27 -5.19
C LYS A 40 -1.01 2.10 -4.88
N GLU A 41 -0.19 2.09 -5.92
CA GLU A 41 1.26 2.11 -5.75
C GLU A 41 1.66 3.35 -4.95
N ASP A 42 2.58 3.17 -4.02
CA ASP A 42 3.19 4.29 -3.31
C ASP A 42 4.18 4.94 -4.27
N ASP A 43 4.08 6.26 -4.46
CA ASP A 43 4.98 6.95 -5.39
C ASP A 43 6.36 6.99 -4.73
N PHE A 44 7.21 6.03 -5.10
CA PHE A 44 8.51 5.81 -4.47
C PHE A 44 9.45 7.01 -4.56
N GLU A 45 9.09 8.08 -5.27
CA GLU A 45 9.94 9.25 -5.49
C GLU A 45 10.52 9.81 -4.19
N GLU A 46 9.75 9.85 -3.10
CA GLU A 46 10.24 10.31 -1.79
C GLU A 46 11.09 9.27 -1.04
N GLN A 47 10.92 7.97 -1.30
CA GLN A 47 11.76 6.90 -0.75
C GLN A 47 13.05 6.69 -1.58
N LEU A 48 13.09 7.26 -2.79
CA LEU A 48 14.20 7.17 -3.74
C LEU A 48 15.08 8.43 -3.78
N THR A 49 14.78 9.47 -3.01
CA THR A 49 15.55 10.73 -2.98
C THR A 49 16.98 10.55 -2.44
N ASP A 50 17.23 9.59 -1.54
CA ASP A 50 18.57 9.30 -0.97
C ASP A 50 19.27 8.09 -1.63
N CYS A 51 19.14 7.98 -2.95
CA CYS A 51 19.70 6.88 -3.71
C CYS A 51 21.10 7.16 -4.24
N TYR A 52 22.10 7.05 -3.37
CA TYR A 52 23.49 7.12 -3.81
C TYR A 52 23.94 5.81 -4.46
N MET A 53 24.71 5.92 -5.53
CA MET A 53 25.40 4.80 -6.17
C MET A 53 26.77 4.68 -5.53
N ASP A 54 27.06 3.53 -4.92
CA ASP A 54 28.36 3.25 -4.32
C ASP A 54 29.25 2.51 -5.31
N GLU A 55 30.52 2.91 -5.38
CA GLU A 55 31.54 2.15 -6.08
C GLU A 55 31.88 0.88 -5.31
N THR A 56 31.64 -0.27 -5.93
CA THR A 56 32.01 -1.57 -5.39
C THR A 56 33.06 -2.23 -6.28
N THR A 57 34.21 -2.57 -5.70
CA THR A 57 35.24 -3.35 -6.40
C THR A 57 34.94 -4.84 -6.29
N LEU A 58 34.74 -5.50 -7.44
CA LEU A 58 34.56 -6.95 -7.51
C LEU A 58 35.86 -7.69 -7.22
N PRO A 59 35.83 -9.00 -6.85
CA PRO A 59 37.03 -9.83 -6.70
C PRO A 59 37.93 -9.87 -7.95
N SER A 60 37.38 -9.55 -9.12
CA SER A 60 38.10 -9.40 -10.39
C SER A 60 38.84 -8.07 -10.54
N GLY A 61 38.76 -7.17 -9.56
CA GLY A 61 39.32 -5.81 -9.62
C GLY A 61 38.47 -4.80 -10.40
N LYS A 62 37.37 -5.25 -11.03
CA LYS A 62 36.45 -4.36 -11.74
C LYS A 62 35.63 -3.54 -10.74
N VAL A 63 35.66 -2.22 -10.87
CA VAL A 63 34.76 -1.31 -10.14
C VAL A 63 33.41 -1.27 -10.84
N VAL A 64 32.33 -1.43 -10.09
CA VAL A 64 30.96 -1.28 -10.56
C VAL A 64 30.20 -0.36 -9.62
N LEU A 65 29.38 0.52 -10.19
CA LEU A 65 28.42 1.30 -9.41
C LEU A 65 27.26 0.38 -8.99
N ARG A 66 27.03 0.28 -7.68
CA ARG A 66 25.93 -0.48 -7.09
C ARG A 66 25.10 0.43 -6.22
N ARG A 67 23.78 0.33 -6.34
CA ARG A 67 22.84 0.96 -5.41
C ARG A 67 22.82 0.07 -4.16
N ASN A 68 23.48 0.48 -3.08
CA ASN A 68 23.50 -0.28 -1.83
C ASN A 68 22.59 0.37 -0.77
N ASN A 69 21.33 0.57 -1.15
CA ASN A 69 20.31 0.97 -0.20
C ASN A 69 19.47 -0.26 0.13
N GLU A 70 19.74 -0.87 1.30
CA GLU A 70 19.06 -2.08 1.76
C GLU A 70 17.54 -1.91 1.82
N SER A 71 17.04 -0.70 2.08
CA SER A 71 15.60 -0.42 2.10
C SER A 71 14.96 -0.60 0.71
N ILE A 72 15.60 -0.10 -0.34
CA ILE A 72 15.12 -0.21 -1.73
C ILE A 72 15.23 -1.64 -2.23
N ILE A 73 16.33 -2.33 -1.89
CA ILE A 73 16.47 -3.75 -2.19
C ILE A 73 15.33 -4.52 -1.52
N GLY A 74 15.04 -4.24 -0.25
CA GLY A 74 13.93 -4.85 0.49
C GLY A 74 12.57 -4.60 -0.16
N ILE A 75 12.29 -3.37 -0.62
CA ILE A 75 11.06 -3.02 -1.34
C ILE A 75 10.91 -3.88 -2.59
N TYR A 76 11.92 -3.91 -3.46
CA TYR A 76 11.86 -4.69 -4.69
C TYR A 76 11.82 -6.21 -4.45
N GLU A 77 12.51 -6.71 -3.43
CA GLU A 77 12.40 -8.11 -3.01
C GLU A 77 10.98 -8.43 -2.50
N GLY A 78 10.36 -7.50 -1.78
CA GLY A 78 8.97 -7.60 -1.33
C GLY A 78 8.00 -7.68 -2.51
N TYR A 79 8.15 -6.79 -3.50
CA TYR A 79 7.36 -6.82 -4.74
C TYR A 79 7.55 -8.11 -5.52
N ALA A 80 8.80 -8.54 -5.73
CA ALA A 80 9.11 -9.75 -6.48
C ALA A 80 8.63 -11.03 -5.79
N SER A 81 8.59 -11.04 -4.46
CA SER A 81 8.06 -12.13 -3.65
C SER A 81 6.56 -12.01 -3.36
N LYS A 82 5.94 -10.89 -3.74
CA LYS A 82 4.55 -10.52 -3.42
C LYS A 82 4.28 -10.59 -1.91
N SER A 83 5.29 -10.28 -1.10
CA SER A 83 5.27 -10.43 0.35
C SER A 83 5.86 -9.20 1.01
N TYR A 84 5.10 -8.62 1.94
CA TYR A 84 5.45 -7.46 2.75
C TYR A 84 6.07 -6.31 1.95
N PHE A 85 5.27 -5.72 1.06
CA PHE A 85 5.71 -4.57 0.24
C PHE A 85 4.78 -3.37 0.46
N PRO A 86 5.30 -2.14 0.32
CA PRO A 86 4.55 -0.92 0.62
C PRO A 86 3.57 -0.56 -0.51
N MET A 87 2.39 -0.09 -0.14
CA MET A 87 1.37 0.52 -1.01
C MET A 87 0.69 1.67 -0.26
N VAL A 88 -0.08 2.50 -0.95
CA VAL A 88 -0.98 3.46 -0.30
C VAL A 88 -2.40 2.91 -0.31
N ALA A 89 -3.01 2.80 0.87
CA ALA A 89 -4.43 2.52 1.00
C ALA A 89 -5.22 3.83 0.95
N ASN A 90 -6.26 3.85 0.13
CA ASN A 90 -7.34 4.82 0.19
C ASN A 90 -8.55 4.14 0.83
N VAL A 91 -8.99 4.66 1.98
CA VAL A 91 -10.17 4.17 2.68
C VAL A 91 -11.21 5.27 2.73
N ARG A 92 -12.39 4.98 2.21
CA ARG A 92 -13.53 5.88 2.16
C ARG A 92 -14.72 5.26 2.87
N VAL A 93 -15.44 6.06 3.63
CA VAL A 93 -16.79 5.74 4.07
C VAL A 93 -17.75 6.56 3.23
N LEU A 94 -18.67 5.88 2.54
CA LEU A 94 -19.68 6.51 1.69
C LEU A 94 -21.06 6.38 2.34
N ASP A 95 -21.92 7.37 2.13
CA ASP A 95 -23.34 7.30 2.48
C ASP A 95 -24.17 6.57 1.40
N THR A 96 -25.50 6.63 1.52
CA THR A 96 -26.44 5.98 0.58
C THR A 96 -26.43 6.58 -0.81
N ASP A 97 -26.05 7.85 -0.94
CA ASP A 97 -25.98 8.56 -2.22
C ASP A 97 -24.61 8.35 -2.90
N GLY A 98 -23.67 7.73 -2.18
CA GLY A 98 -22.30 7.49 -2.64
C GLY A 98 -21.35 8.64 -2.33
N GLU A 99 -21.79 9.61 -1.52
CA GLU A 99 -20.97 10.75 -1.12
C GLU A 99 -19.98 10.34 -0.03
N VAL A 100 -18.77 10.90 -0.11
CA VAL A 100 -17.69 10.59 0.83
C VAL A 100 -17.94 11.30 2.15
N VAL A 101 -18.28 10.54 3.19
CA VAL A 101 -18.45 11.03 4.56
C VAL A 101 -17.09 11.24 5.24
N THR A 102 -16.16 10.31 5.04
CA THR A 102 -14.77 10.43 5.50
C THR A 102 -13.82 9.66 4.59
N GLU A 103 -12.58 10.12 4.51
CA GLU A 103 -11.53 9.55 3.68
C GLU A 103 -10.18 9.58 4.41
N LEU A 104 -9.38 8.52 4.22
CA LEU A 104 -8.01 8.41 4.72
C LEU A 104 -7.10 7.87 3.61
N TYR A 105 -5.94 8.50 3.45
CA TYR A 105 -4.83 7.98 2.66
C TYR A 105 -3.67 7.64 3.59
N GLN A 106 -3.21 6.39 3.57
CA GLN A 106 -2.14 5.95 4.46
C GLN A 106 -1.25 4.90 3.78
N GLY A 107 0.06 4.99 4.01
CA GLY A 107 1.03 3.97 3.62
C GLY A 107 0.79 2.68 4.41
N VAL A 108 0.75 1.54 3.73
CA VAL A 108 0.51 0.22 4.32
C VAL A 108 1.42 -0.83 3.71
N ASN A 109 1.74 -1.87 4.46
CA ASN A 109 2.38 -3.07 3.96
C ASN A 109 1.34 -4.10 3.55
N VAL A 110 1.55 -4.72 2.39
CA VAL A 110 0.63 -5.72 1.85
C VAL A 110 1.32 -7.02 1.45
N SER A 111 0.55 -8.07 1.24
CA SER A 111 1.02 -9.34 0.65
C SER A 111 -0.07 -10.02 -0.15
N GLU A 112 0.32 -10.74 -1.19
CA GLU A 112 -0.57 -11.64 -1.91
C GLU A 112 -0.55 -13.02 -1.26
N LEU A 113 -1.73 -13.50 -0.88
CA LEU A 113 -1.97 -14.85 -0.39
C LEU A 113 -2.39 -15.75 -1.55
N ALA A 114 -2.41 -17.06 -1.29
CA ALA A 114 -2.90 -18.04 -2.25
C ALA A 114 -4.30 -17.68 -2.77
N GLY A 115 -4.45 -17.75 -4.11
CA GLY A 115 -5.67 -17.40 -4.83
C GLY A 115 -5.84 -15.92 -5.12
N GLY A 116 -4.76 -15.12 -5.14
CA GLY A 116 -4.81 -13.69 -5.47
C GLY A 116 -5.43 -12.80 -4.39
N ARG A 117 -5.62 -13.34 -3.18
CA ARG A 117 -6.20 -12.58 -2.06
C ARG A 117 -5.16 -11.65 -1.48
N ILE A 118 -5.53 -10.41 -1.19
CA ILE A 118 -4.62 -9.42 -0.63
C ILE A 118 -4.77 -9.37 0.89
N LYS A 119 -3.65 -9.37 1.61
CA LYS A 119 -3.57 -9.09 3.03
C LYS A 119 -2.95 -7.71 3.23
N ILE A 120 -3.68 -6.81 3.88
CA ILE A 120 -3.14 -5.55 4.42
C ILE A 120 -2.70 -5.85 5.85
N HIS A 121 -1.41 -5.71 6.14
CA HIS A 121 -0.85 -6.03 7.46
C HIS A 121 -1.28 -4.99 8.50
N ASP A 122 -1.30 -3.72 8.10
CA ASP A 122 -1.59 -2.56 8.97
C ASP A 122 -3.10 -2.25 9.06
N ARG A 123 -3.97 -3.19 8.65
CA ARG A 123 -5.42 -2.97 8.52
C ARG A 123 -6.10 -2.50 9.81
N GLN A 124 -5.59 -2.91 10.98
CA GLN A 124 -6.25 -2.58 12.24
C GLN A 124 -6.12 -1.09 12.58
N GLU A 125 -4.94 -0.54 12.36
CA GLU A 125 -4.66 0.89 12.54
C GLU A 125 -5.47 1.71 11.54
N LEU A 126 -5.38 1.35 10.25
CA LEU A 126 -6.11 1.98 9.15
C LEU A 126 -7.62 2.07 9.42
N ILE A 127 -8.24 0.96 9.84
CA ILE A 127 -9.67 0.91 10.15
C ILE A 127 -9.99 1.72 11.40
N SER A 128 -9.16 1.64 12.44
CA SER A 128 -9.39 2.38 13.68
C SER A 128 -9.36 3.89 13.46
N GLU A 129 -8.43 4.37 12.64
CA GLU A 129 -8.28 5.79 12.31
C GLU A 129 -9.47 6.31 11.49
N VAL A 130 -9.90 5.58 10.46
CA VAL A 130 -11.09 5.95 9.67
C VAL A 130 -12.35 6.05 10.53
N PHE A 131 -12.55 5.10 11.45
CA PHE A 131 -13.70 5.15 12.36
C PHE A 131 -13.56 6.21 13.45
N ALA A 132 -12.34 6.59 13.84
CA ALA A 132 -12.14 7.75 14.70
C ALA A 132 -12.57 9.03 13.98
N ASN A 133 -12.12 9.22 12.74
CA ASN A 133 -12.51 10.37 11.90
C ASN A 133 -14.03 10.40 11.69
N LEU A 134 -14.66 9.27 11.35
CA LEU A 134 -16.10 9.19 11.17
C LEU A 134 -16.88 9.66 12.40
N ARG A 135 -16.42 9.32 13.62
CA ARG A 135 -17.07 9.73 14.87
C ARG A 135 -16.97 11.24 15.14
N GLU A 136 -15.96 11.91 14.60
CA GLU A 136 -15.85 13.37 14.69
C GLU A 136 -16.91 14.08 13.81
N PHE A 137 -17.29 13.45 12.69
CA PHE A 137 -18.26 13.99 11.75
C PHE A 137 -19.73 13.66 12.07
N ILE A 138 -19.99 12.57 12.80
CA ILE A 138 -21.34 12.25 13.29
C ILE A 138 -21.52 12.94 14.66
N PRO A 139 -22.24 14.07 14.78
CA PRO A 139 -22.49 14.68 16.06
C PRO A 139 -23.21 13.69 16.99
N ALA A 140 -22.83 13.70 18.27
CA ALA A 140 -23.32 12.78 19.32
C ALA A 140 -24.85 12.75 19.52
N SER A 141 -25.63 13.54 18.77
CA SER A 141 -27.09 13.50 18.73
C SER A 141 -27.67 12.29 17.96
N GLU A 142 -26.86 11.56 17.18
CA GLU A 142 -27.28 10.33 16.46
C GLU A 142 -26.62 9.05 17.04
N GLY A 143 -26.48 8.99 18.37
CA GLY A 143 -25.93 7.85 19.11
C GLY A 143 -26.77 6.57 19.09
N LYS A 144 -27.35 6.18 17.95
CA LYS A 144 -28.06 4.89 17.77
C LYS A 144 -27.45 4.00 16.68
N ILE A 145 -26.46 4.48 15.93
CA ILE A 145 -25.94 3.75 14.74
C ILE A 145 -24.95 2.63 15.14
N PHE A 146 -24.34 2.68 16.32
CA PHE A 146 -23.28 1.74 16.72
C PHE A 146 -23.66 0.71 17.79
N ASP A 147 -24.92 0.68 18.24
CA ASP A 147 -25.44 -0.35 19.14
C ASP A 147 -26.31 -1.36 18.36
N ALA A 148 -25.68 -2.24 17.60
CA ALA A 148 -26.27 -3.53 17.24
C ALA A 148 -25.15 -4.57 17.03
N ALA A 149 -25.27 -5.64 17.82
CA ALA A 149 -24.37 -6.78 18.01
C ALA A 149 -24.01 -7.58 16.75
#